data_AF-M2BPY3-F1
#
_entry.id   AF-M2BPY3-F1
#
_cell.length_a   1.000
_cell.length_b   1.000
_cell.length_c   1.000
_cell.angle_alpha   90.00
_cell.angle_beta   90.00
_cell.angle_gamma   90.00
#
_symmetry.space_group_name_H-M   'P 1'
#
loop_
_entity.id
_entity.type
_entity.pdbx_description
1 polymer ?
#
loop_
_entity_poly.entity_id
_entity_poly.type
_entity_poly.pdbx_seq_one_letter_code
_entity_poly.pdbx_strand_id
1 'polypeptide(L)'
;MLGKKLLCLLSIFIFFSCGIDNIVYLEPPKLTHSPTGHTDEAQTYFEFETSDKKNWGIGEFLGFEVYYRIYESETDCKNLIKNIVQYNESNPANAVNYLLSSYNYELLTYQGHSYQDRPIVLAPGASPANDRLVKFRLETVNSLSNDFDIAGTTQGKVLRQFGEEFTAAKHGDYDVQSSSNPSADSFYVAVFAATYGYDISFKPIYSELVSLGYVKIKKNT
;
A
#
# COMPACT_ATOMS: atom_id res chain seq x y z
N MET A 1 -38.82 -47.36 52.61
CA MET A 1 -39.23 -45.95 52.41
C MET A 1 -37.99 -45.11 52.61
N LEU A 2 -37.34 -44.70 51.50
CA LEU A 2 -37.38 -43.34 50.96
C LEU A 2 -36.60 -42.35 51.88
N GLY A 3 -35.50 -41.72 51.50
CA GLY A 3 -35.03 -41.44 50.15
C GLY A 3 -33.52 -41.19 50.07
N LYS A 4 -32.98 -41.62 48.93
CA LYS A 4 -31.82 -41.02 48.29
C LYS A 4 -32.29 -39.73 47.62
N LYS A 5 -31.52 -38.63 47.70
CA LYS A 5 -30.91 -37.97 46.54
C LYS A 5 -30.25 -36.63 46.91
N LEU A 6 -28.94 -36.66 46.72
CA LEU A 6 -28.02 -35.59 46.35
C LEU A 6 -28.62 -34.64 45.29
N LEU A 7 -28.48 -33.32 45.46
CA LEU A 7 -27.82 -32.41 44.49
C LEU A 7 -27.77 -30.97 45.01
N CYS A 8 -26.58 -30.47 45.31
CA CYS A 8 -26.29 -29.03 45.29
C CYS A 8 -26.32 -28.58 43.82
N LEU A 9 -27.33 -27.80 43.42
CA LEU A 9 -27.26 -27.01 42.18
C LEU A 9 -26.44 -25.76 42.47
N LEU A 10 -25.11 -25.88 42.32
CA LEU A 10 -24.25 -24.72 42.11
C LEU A 10 -24.40 -24.34 40.64
N SER A 11 -25.21 -23.32 40.35
CA SER A 11 -25.34 -22.75 39.02
C SER A 11 -24.01 -22.10 38.62
N ILE A 12 -23.12 -22.88 37.99
CA ILE A 12 -21.95 -22.37 37.30
C ILE A 12 -22.47 -21.66 36.05
N PHE A 13 -22.79 -20.38 36.17
CA PHE A 13 -22.85 -19.47 35.03
C PHE A 13 -21.42 -19.34 34.50
N ILE A 14 -21.02 -20.27 33.63
CA ILE A 14 -19.91 -20.04 32.73
C ILE A 14 -20.38 -18.92 31.82
N PHE A 15 -19.97 -17.69 32.14
CA PHE A 15 -19.99 -16.61 31.18
C PHE A 15 -19.12 -17.07 30.01
N PHE A 16 -19.74 -17.66 29.00
CA PHE A 16 -19.21 -17.62 27.65
C PHE A 16 -19.15 -16.14 27.31
N SER A 17 -18.03 -15.50 27.67
CA SER A 17 -17.56 -14.35 26.94
C SER A 17 -17.47 -14.84 25.50
N CYS A 18 -18.47 -14.50 24.69
CA CYS A 18 -18.25 -14.33 23.27
C CYS A 18 -17.18 -13.24 23.20
N GLY A 19 -15.91 -13.65 23.24
CA GLY A 19 -14.79 -12.79 22.92
C GLY A 19 -15.00 -12.39 21.48
N ILE A 20 -15.66 -11.26 21.26
CA ILE A 20 -15.56 -10.56 20.00
C ILE A 20 -14.05 -10.31 19.86
N ASP A 21 -13.45 -11.00 18.90
CA ASP A 21 -12.13 -10.64 18.43
C ASP A 21 -12.24 -9.16 18.05
N ASN A 22 -11.49 -8.30 18.73
CA ASN A 22 -11.39 -6.91 18.34
C ASN A 22 -10.62 -6.88 17.02
N ILE A 23 -11.36 -7.00 15.90
CA ILE A 23 -10.79 -6.83 14.57
C ILE A 23 -10.36 -5.38 14.45
N VAL A 24 -9.05 -5.16 14.43
CA VAL A 24 -8.47 -3.84 14.16
C VAL A 24 -8.68 -3.54 12.68
N TYR A 25 -9.47 -2.51 12.40
CA TYR A 25 -9.77 -2.05 11.05
C TYR A 25 -9.03 -0.74 10.79
N LEU A 26 -8.09 -0.77 9.85
CA LEU A 26 -7.38 0.43 9.38
C LEU A 26 -8.11 1.01 8.17
N GLU A 27 -8.43 2.29 8.23
CA GLU A 27 -8.99 3.03 7.11
C GLU A 27 -7.92 3.21 6.03
N PRO A 28 -8.21 2.95 4.74
CA PRO A 28 -7.26 3.17 3.65
C PRO A 28 -6.97 4.66 3.39
N PRO A 29 -5.89 4.99 2.65
CA PRO A 29 -5.73 6.33 2.08
C PRO A 29 -6.82 6.61 1.03
N LYS A 30 -6.89 7.84 0.54
CA LYS A 30 -7.84 8.23 -0.51
C LYS A 30 -7.10 8.72 -1.75
N LEU A 31 -7.36 8.12 -2.91
CA LEU A 31 -6.83 8.60 -4.17
C LEU A 31 -7.29 10.04 -4.44
N THR A 32 -6.33 10.92 -4.76
CA THR A 32 -6.58 12.32 -5.13
C THR A 32 -6.27 12.57 -6.60
N HIS A 33 -5.18 11.97 -7.11
CA HIS A 33 -4.80 12.06 -8.53
C HIS A 33 -4.11 10.78 -9.00
N SER A 34 -4.40 10.38 -10.25
CA SER A 34 -3.73 9.26 -10.92
C SER A 34 -3.12 9.75 -12.23
N PRO A 35 -1.88 9.33 -12.57
CA PRO A 35 -1.28 9.66 -13.86
C PRO A 35 -1.84 8.81 -15.02
N THR A 36 -2.72 7.85 -14.71
CA THR A 36 -3.26 6.90 -15.69
C THR A 36 -3.95 7.60 -16.84
N GLY A 37 -3.52 7.31 -18.08
CA GLY A 37 -4.15 7.83 -19.29
C GLY A 37 -3.81 9.28 -19.61
N HIS A 38 -2.99 9.95 -18.78
CA HIS A 38 -2.49 11.29 -19.09
C HIS A 38 -1.28 11.24 -20.02
N THR A 39 -1.28 12.10 -21.04
CA THR A 39 -0.13 12.32 -21.93
C THR A 39 0.61 13.62 -21.63
N ASP A 40 0.00 14.52 -20.85
CA ASP A 40 0.64 15.73 -20.33
C ASP A 40 1.57 15.37 -19.19
N GLU A 41 2.85 15.69 -19.36
CA GLU A 41 3.92 15.47 -18.39
C GLU A 41 3.68 16.21 -17.06
N ALA A 42 2.91 17.31 -17.06
CA ALA A 42 2.50 17.96 -15.82
C ALA A 42 1.61 17.06 -14.95
N GLN A 43 0.86 16.14 -15.57
CA GLN A 43 -0.11 15.25 -14.93
C GLN A 43 0.46 13.86 -14.60
N THR A 44 1.72 13.57 -14.96
CA THR A 44 2.37 12.27 -14.69
C THR A 44 2.90 12.16 -13.25
N TYR A 45 2.05 12.46 -12.27
CA TYR A 45 2.31 12.26 -10.84
C TYR A 45 1.23 11.42 -10.18
N PHE A 46 1.55 10.85 -9.03
CA PHE A 46 0.60 10.17 -8.14
C PHE A 46 0.29 11.09 -6.97
N GLU A 47 -0.96 11.11 -6.51
CA GLU A 47 -1.34 11.85 -5.32
C GLU A 47 -2.45 11.12 -4.55
N PHE A 48 -2.28 11.03 -3.23
CA PHE A 48 -3.31 10.52 -2.34
C PHE A 48 -3.32 11.32 -1.03
N GLU A 49 -4.46 11.32 -0.36
CA GLU A 49 -4.64 11.86 0.98
C GLU A 49 -4.55 10.71 1.99
N THR A 50 -3.74 10.88 3.03
CA THR A 50 -3.71 9.92 4.16
C THR A 50 -5.04 9.95 4.92
N SER A 51 -5.33 8.88 5.65
CA SER A 51 -6.49 8.81 6.58
C SER A 51 -6.05 8.86 8.04
N ASP A 52 -5.06 9.72 8.34
CA ASP A 52 -4.45 9.89 9.66
C ASP A 52 -5.51 10.18 10.75
N LYS A 53 -6.51 11.03 10.46
CA LYS A 53 -7.58 11.37 11.42
C LYS A 53 -8.39 10.15 11.84
N LYS A 54 -8.66 9.25 10.90
CA LYS A 54 -9.52 8.07 11.11
C LYS A 54 -8.75 6.93 11.78
N ASN A 55 -7.47 6.79 11.46
CA ASN A 55 -6.61 5.76 12.03
C ASN A 55 -6.01 6.15 13.40
N TRP A 56 -6.13 7.42 13.80
CA TRP A 56 -5.62 7.88 15.08
C TRP A 56 -6.23 7.12 16.26
N GLY A 57 -5.38 6.48 17.06
CA GLY A 57 -5.81 5.69 18.23
C GLY A 57 -6.45 4.34 17.88
N ILE A 58 -6.43 3.92 16.60
CA ILE A 58 -6.86 2.58 16.18
C ILE A 58 -5.65 1.66 16.17
N GLY A 59 -5.65 0.68 17.08
CA GLY A 59 -4.59 -0.33 17.17
C GLY A 59 -3.19 0.28 17.20
N GLU A 60 -2.22 -0.45 16.66
CA GLU A 60 -0.87 0.05 16.44
C GLU A 60 -0.75 0.59 15.00
N PHE A 61 -1.40 1.73 14.72
CA PHE A 61 -1.29 2.42 13.43
C PHE A 61 0.10 3.04 13.26
N LEU A 62 0.81 2.65 12.20
CA LEU A 62 2.20 3.09 11.94
C LEU A 62 2.33 4.05 10.76
N GLY A 63 1.37 4.08 9.84
CA GLY A 63 1.40 4.98 8.69
C GLY A 63 0.90 4.34 7.39
N PHE A 64 1.49 4.74 6.25
CA PHE A 64 1.05 4.30 4.91
C PHE A 64 2.21 3.81 4.07
N GLU A 65 1.98 2.73 3.36
CA GLU A 65 2.92 2.13 2.42
C GLU A 65 2.51 2.40 0.99
N VAL A 66 3.52 2.49 0.12
CA VAL A 66 3.34 2.58 -1.33
C VAL A 66 4.06 1.39 -1.97
N TYR A 67 3.34 0.66 -2.81
CA TYR A 67 3.81 -0.54 -3.49
C TYR A 67 3.86 -0.29 -4.98
N TYR A 68 4.84 -0.86 -5.66
CA TYR A 68 4.95 -0.77 -7.12
C TYR A 68 5.37 -2.08 -7.78
N ARG A 69 5.06 -2.19 -9.07
CA ARG A 69 5.60 -3.22 -9.97
C ARG A 69 5.74 -2.63 -11.37
N ILE A 70 6.83 -2.97 -12.05
CA ILE A 70 7.13 -2.52 -13.40
C ILE A 70 6.69 -3.59 -14.40
N TYR A 71 6.02 -3.21 -15.48
CA TYR A 71 5.52 -4.11 -16.52
C TYR A 71 6.10 -3.71 -17.87
N GLU A 72 6.48 -4.72 -18.67
CA GLU A 72 6.88 -4.48 -20.05
C GLU A 72 5.70 -4.19 -20.98
N SER A 73 4.47 -4.56 -20.59
CA SER A 73 3.26 -4.45 -21.41
C SER A 73 2.19 -3.65 -20.68
N GLU A 74 1.60 -2.66 -21.36
CA GLU A 74 0.48 -1.87 -20.84
C GLU A 74 -0.74 -2.75 -20.56
N THR A 75 -0.99 -3.71 -21.45
CA THR A 75 -2.10 -4.64 -21.32
C THR A 75 -1.97 -5.48 -20.07
N ASP A 76 -0.76 -6.00 -19.80
CA ASP A 76 -0.50 -6.82 -18.61
C ASP A 76 -0.64 -5.97 -17.33
N CYS A 77 -0.10 -4.75 -17.33
CA CYS A 77 -0.26 -3.78 -16.26
C CYS A 77 -1.74 -3.50 -15.94
N LYS A 78 -2.54 -3.16 -16.96
CA LYS A 78 -3.98 -2.86 -16.81
C LYS A 78 -4.77 -4.06 -16.31
N ASN A 79 -4.53 -5.24 -16.89
CA ASN A 79 -5.22 -6.46 -16.51
C ASN A 79 -4.93 -6.82 -15.06
N LEU A 80 -3.67 -6.67 -14.62
CA LEU A 80 -3.31 -6.94 -13.25
C LEU A 80 -3.93 -5.94 -12.27
N ILE A 81 -3.92 -4.63 -12.57
CA ILE A 81 -4.59 -3.64 -11.72
C ILE A 81 -6.07 -4.01 -11.54
N LYS A 82 -6.76 -4.34 -12.64
CA LYS A 82 -8.16 -4.78 -12.60
C LYS A 82 -8.35 -6.02 -11.72
N ASN A 83 -7.49 -7.02 -11.84
CA ASN A 83 -7.57 -8.26 -11.06
C ASN A 83 -7.35 -8.00 -9.56
N ILE A 84 -6.38 -7.16 -9.20
CA ILE A 84 -6.11 -6.78 -7.81
C ILE A 84 -7.28 -6.01 -7.21
N VAL A 85 -7.83 -5.03 -7.93
CA VAL A 85 -9.01 -4.27 -7.47
C VAL A 85 -10.18 -5.22 -7.23
N GLN A 86 -10.46 -6.14 -8.15
CA GLN A 86 -11.52 -7.12 -7.97
C GLN A 86 -11.27 -8.08 -6.80
N TYR A 87 -10.01 -8.52 -6.60
CA TYR A 87 -9.67 -9.35 -5.44
C TYR A 87 -9.87 -8.58 -4.12
N ASN A 88 -9.48 -7.31 -4.09
CA ASN A 88 -9.58 -6.42 -2.94
C ASN A 88 -11.03 -6.19 -2.50
N GLU A 89 -11.97 -6.06 -3.44
CA GLU A 89 -13.42 -5.93 -3.13
C GLU A 89 -13.95 -7.11 -2.29
N SER A 90 -13.40 -8.30 -2.48
CA SER A 90 -13.82 -9.52 -1.77
C SER A 90 -12.92 -9.88 -0.58
N ASN A 91 -11.68 -9.37 -0.54
CA ASN A 91 -10.65 -9.77 0.42
C ASN A 91 -9.80 -8.59 0.91
N PRO A 92 -10.40 -7.48 1.39
CA PRO A 92 -9.68 -6.22 1.61
C PRO A 92 -8.50 -6.36 2.57
N ALA A 93 -8.69 -7.04 3.70
CA ALA A 93 -7.65 -7.24 4.71
C ALA A 93 -6.46 -8.11 4.25
N ASN A 94 -6.63 -8.91 3.19
CA ASN A 94 -5.60 -9.81 2.65
C ASN A 94 -4.99 -9.31 1.34
N ALA A 95 -5.52 -8.21 0.77
CA ALA A 95 -5.16 -7.77 -0.57
C ALA A 95 -3.68 -7.39 -0.69
N VAL A 96 -3.09 -6.74 0.33
CA VAL A 96 -1.65 -6.46 0.37
C VAL A 96 -0.83 -7.75 0.37
N ASN A 97 -1.17 -8.71 1.23
CA ASN A 97 -0.44 -9.99 1.29
C ASN A 97 -0.53 -10.75 -0.04
N TYR A 98 -1.68 -10.70 -0.71
CA TYR A 98 -1.86 -11.27 -2.03
C TYR A 98 -0.99 -10.56 -3.08
N LEU A 99 -0.96 -9.22 -3.06
CA LEU A 99 -0.13 -8.40 -3.94
C LEU A 99 1.36 -8.76 -3.82
N LEU A 100 1.87 -8.84 -2.59
CA LEU A 100 3.29 -9.15 -2.32
C LEU A 100 3.63 -10.61 -2.68
N SER A 101 2.83 -11.57 -2.23
CA SER A 101 3.13 -13.00 -2.38
C SER A 101 2.88 -13.56 -3.79
N SER A 102 1.90 -13.02 -4.52
CA SER A 102 1.46 -13.59 -5.81
C SER A 102 1.96 -12.81 -7.02
N TYR A 103 2.28 -11.52 -6.85
CA TYR A 103 2.69 -10.64 -7.95
C TYR A 103 4.03 -9.94 -7.72
N ASN A 104 4.70 -10.25 -6.60
CA ASN A 104 6.02 -9.74 -6.27
C ASN A 104 6.12 -8.20 -6.39
N TYR A 105 5.11 -7.51 -5.86
CA TYR A 105 5.18 -6.06 -5.69
C TYR A 105 6.23 -5.72 -4.65
N GLU A 106 6.88 -4.58 -4.87
CA GLU A 106 7.97 -4.11 -4.03
C GLU A 106 7.57 -2.82 -3.33
N LEU A 107 8.22 -2.53 -2.21
CA LEU A 107 8.04 -1.29 -1.48
C LEU A 107 8.75 -0.14 -2.19
N LEU A 108 8.04 0.97 -2.40
CA LEU A 108 8.65 2.22 -2.83
C LEU A 108 9.56 2.77 -1.72
N THR A 109 10.58 3.52 -2.09
CA THR A 109 11.37 4.29 -1.12
C THR A 109 11.70 5.67 -1.70
N TYR A 110 12.39 6.49 -0.91
CA TYR A 110 12.98 7.73 -1.38
C TYR A 110 14.42 7.89 -0.86
N GLN A 111 15.15 8.82 -1.43
CA GLN A 111 16.54 9.12 -1.06
C GLN A 111 16.65 9.42 0.44
N GLY A 112 17.49 8.66 1.14
CA GLY A 112 17.68 8.80 2.59
C GLY A 112 16.72 7.98 3.44
N HIS A 113 15.82 7.21 2.83
CA HIS A 113 14.93 6.27 3.49
C HIS A 113 15.22 4.83 3.01
N SER A 114 15.28 3.88 3.95
CA SER A 114 15.39 2.46 3.63
C SER A 114 13.99 1.85 3.50
N TYR A 115 13.78 0.99 2.50
CA TYR A 115 12.52 0.23 2.40
C TYR A 115 12.23 -0.67 3.62
N GLN A 116 13.25 -0.93 4.46
CA GLN A 116 13.11 -1.67 5.71
C GLN A 116 12.57 -0.81 6.86
N ASP A 117 12.68 0.52 6.77
CA ASP A 117 12.22 1.47 7.77
C ASP A 117 10.73 1.80 7.57
N ARG A 118 9.91 0.75 7.67
CA ARG A 118 8.49 0.81 7.32
C ARG A 118 7.65 1.58 8.37
N PRO A 119 6.64 2.36 7.96
CA PRO A 119 6.21 2.61 6.57
C PRO A 119 6.82 3.88 5.94
N ILE A 120 6.77 3.98 4.60
CA ILE A 120 7.31 5.15 3.85
C ILE A 120 6.69 6.50 4.26
N VAL A 121 5.43 6.51 4.69
CA VAL A 121 4.76 7.67 5.29
C VAL A 121 4.43 7.35 6.75
N LEU A 122 5.28 7.79 7.67
CA LEU A 122 5.08 7.61 9.11
C LEU A 122 3.78 8.26 9.60
N ALA A 123 3.09 7.61 10.52
CA ALA A 123 2.00 8.19 11.29
C ALA A 123 2.44 9.51 11.97
N PRO A 124 1.54 10.49 12.14
CA PRO A 124 1.88 11.76 12.73
C PRO A 124 2.32 11.58 14.18
N GLY A 125 3.41 12.23 14.58
CA GLY A 125 3.91 12.16 15.96
C GLY A 125 3.15 13.04 16.97
N ALA A 126 2.14 13.79 16.54
CA ALA A 126 1.44 14.77 17.38
C ALA A 126 -0.08 14.76 17.14
N SER A 127 -0.82 15.09 18.20
CA SER A 127 -2.29 15.22 18.20
C SER A 127 -2.71 16.70 18.10
N PRO A 128 -3.81 17.03 17.38
CA PRO A 128 -4.64 16.11 16.62
C PRO A 128 -3.95 15.68 15.31
N ALA A 129 -4.12 14.41 14.95
CA ALA A 129 -3.70 13.91 13.66
C ALA A 129 -4.47 14.65 12.56
N ASN A 130 -3.75 15.04 11.50
CA ASN A 130 -4.36 15.64 10.31
C ASN A 130 -3.98 14.81 9.10
N ASP A 131 -4.95 14.62 8.22
CA ASP A 131 -4.73 14.03 6.91
C ASP A 131 -3.75 14.90 6.12
N ARG A 132 -2.83 14.25 5.41
CA ARG A 132 -1.71 14.85 4.68
C ARG A 132 -1.80 14.40 3.23
N LEU A 133 -1.58 15.34 2.31
CA LEU A 133 -1.38 15.00 0.92
C LEU A 133 0.02 14.41 0.73
N VAL A 134 0.07 13.28 0.05
CA VAL A 134 1.30 12.61 -0.40
C VAL A 134 1.32 12.71 -1.91
N LYS A 135 2.39 13.28 -2.45
CA LYS A 135 2.54 13.54 -3.90
C LYS A 135 3.91 13.10 -4.36
N PHE A 136 3.97 12.41 -5.49
CA PHE A 136 5.25 11.96 -6.03
C PHE A 136 5.23 11.66 -7.53
N ARG A 137 6.41 11.67 -8.17
CA ARG A 137 6.65 11.14 -9.52
C ARG A 137 7.74 10.09 -9.47
N LEU A 138 7.74 9.14 -10.39
CA LEU A 138 8.77 8.11 -10.46
C LEU A 138 10.03 8.58 -11.19
N GLU A 139 9.89 9.50 -12.13
CA GLU A 139 10.98 10.05 -12.94
C GLU A 139 10.92 11.58 -12.96
N THR A 140 12.09 12.22 -13.11
CA THR A 140 12.13 13.63 -13.45
C THR A 140 11.69 13.79 -14.90
N VAL A 141 10.69 14.62 -15.14
CA VAL A 141 10.15 14.88 -16.48
C VAL A 141 10.28 16.38 -16.76
N ASN A 142 11.14 16.76 -17.71
CA ASN A 142 11.58 18.13 -17.93
C ASN A 142 12.07 18.80 -16.63
N SER A 143 11.41 19.87 -16.18
CA SER A 143 11.69 20.59 -14.93
C SER A 143 10.86 20.11 -13.74
N LEU A 144 10.06 19.05 -13.90
CA LEU A 144 9.25 18.46 -12.85
C LEU A 144 10.03 17.35 -12.16
N SER A 145 10.36 17.56 -10.89
CA SER A 145 11.14 16.60 -10.11
C SER A 145 10.36 15.34 -9.74
N ASN A 146 11.10 14.25 -9.54
CA ASN A 146 10.66 13.03 -8.86
C ASN A 146 10.78 13.13 -7.34
N ASP A 147 10.37 14.25 -6.76
CA ASP A 147 10.35 14.40 -5.30
C ASP A 147 9.20 13.59 -4.70
N PHE A 148 9.43 13.03 -3.52
CA PHE A 148 8.41 12.45 -2.65
C PHE A 148 8.03 13.49 -1.60
N ASP A 149 6.85 14.07 -1.74
CA ASP A 149 6.38 15.16 -0.89
C ASP A 149 5.31 14.66 0.09
N ILE A 150 5.42 15.05 1.35
CA ILE A 150 4.40 14.83 2.38
C ILE A 150 3.99 16.19 2.93
N ALA A 151 2.70 16.52 2.85
CA ALA A 151 2.16 17.82 3.27
C ALA A 151 2.92 19.03 2.68
N GLY A 152 3.38 18.90 1.43
CA GLY A 152 4.15 19.93 0.72
C GLY A 152 5.63 20.03 1.13
N THR A 153 6.12 19.14 2.00
CA THR A 153 7.54 19.06 2.36
C THR A 153 8.21 17.90 1.62
N THR A 154 9.25 18.21 0.86
CA THR A 154 10.05 17.20 0.16
C THR A 154 10.87 16.35 1.14
N GLN A 155 10.69 15.04 1.05
CA GLN A 155 11.41 14.05 1.84
C GLN A 155 12.70 13.60 1.14
N GLY A 156 12.63 13.43 -0.18
CA GLY A 156 13.75 12.99 -1.02
C GLY A 156 13.29 12.59 -2.41
N LYS A 157 14.23 12.16 -3.27
CA LYS A 157 13.93 11.65 -4.61
C LYS A 157 13.32 10.26 -4.53
N VAL A 158 12.26 9.98 -5.29
CA VAL A 158 11.62 8.67 -5.37
C VAL A 158 12.56 7.65 -5.97
N LEU A 159 12.66 6.48 -5.33
CA LEU A 159 13.53 5.38 -5.72
C LEU A 159 12.77 4.04 -5.64
N ARG A 160 13.29 3.06 -6.36
CA ARG A 160 12.94 1.63 -6.25
C ARG A 160 13.41 1.07 -4.91
N GLN A 161 12.91 -0.11 -4.53
CA GLN A 161 13.14 -0.71 -3.21
C GLN A 161 14.60 -0.69 -2.73
N PHE A 162 15.56 -0.99 -3.60
CA PHE A 162 17.00 -1.02 -3.24
C PHE A 162 17.73 0.30 -3.50
N GLY A 163 17.02 1.42 -3.59
CA GLY A 163 17.60 2.75 -3.81
C GLY A 163 17.99 3.02 -5.26
N GLU A 164 17.44 2.26 -6.21
CA GLU A 164 17.71 2.41 -7.64
C GLU A 164 16.73 3.41 -8.28
N GLU A 165 17.21 4.16 -9.27
CA GLU A 165 16.35 5.04 -10.07
C GLU A 165 15.38 4.21 -10.94
N PHE A 166 14.16 4.71 -11.17
CA PHE A 166 13.22 4.06 -12.09
C PHE A 166 13.72 4.02 -13.53
N THR A 167 14.48 5.05 -13.93
CA THR A 167 15.12 5.10 -15.26
C THR A 167 16.08 3.92 -15.47
N ALA A 168 16.70 3.39 -14.41
CA ALA A 168 17.65 2.29 -14.50
C ALA A 168 16.99 0.90 -14.67
N ALA A 169 15.65 0.82 -14.66
CA ALA A 169 14.93 -0.43 -14.83
C ALA A 169 15.25 -1.10 -16.18
N LYS A 170 15.35 -2.43 -16.15
CA LYS A 170 15.60 -3.24 -17.35
C LYS A 170 14.94 -4.61 -17.24
N HIS A 171 14.81 -5.28 -18.38
CA HIS A 171 14.31 -6.65 -18.44
C HIS A 171 15.10 -7.57 -17.50
N GLY A 172 14.38 -8.41 -16.74
CA GLY A 172 14.97 -9.37 -15.80
C GLY A 172 15.28 -8.81 -14.42
N ASP A 173 15.08 -7.51 -14.18
CA ASP A 173 15.13 -6.95 -12.83
C ASP A 173 14.05 -7.57 -11.93
N TYR A 174 14.33 -7.63 -10.63
CA TYR A 174 13.49 -8.28 -9.61
C TYR A 174 12.05 -7.74 -9.58
N ASP A 175 11.86 -6.46 -9.89
CA ASP A 175 10.59 -5.74 -9.88
C ASP A 175 9.96 -5.55 -11.27
N VAL A 176 10.54 -6.13 -12.31
CA VAL A 176 10.07 -6.07 -13.70
C VAL A 176 9.36 -7.36 -14.09
N GLN A 177 8.09 -7.25 -14.46
CA GLN A 177 7.30 -8.34 -15.02
C GLN A 177 7.51 -8.43 -16.52
N SER A 178 8.16 -9.50 -16.96
CA SER A 178 8.35 -9.79 -18.37
C SER A 178 7.03 -10.08 -19.08
N SER A 179 6.96 -9.71 -20.35
CA SER A 179 5.81 -9.98 -21.22
C SER A 179 6.23 -10.72 -22.49
N SER A 180 5.32 -11.51 -23.06
CA SER A 180 5.50 -12.09 -24.40
C SER A 180 5.33 -11.07 -25.51
N ASN A 181 4.70 -9.92 -25.22
CA ASN A 181 4.52 -8.82 -26.15
C ASN A 181 4.94 -7.49 -25.50
N PRO A 182 6.23 -7.32 -25.17
CA PRO A 182 6.72 -6.15 -24.47
C PRO A 182 6.64 -4.92 -25.36
N SER A 183 6.39 -3.76 -24.75
CA SER A 183 6.55 -2.47 -25.42
C SER A 183 8.01 -2.24 -25.80
N ALA A 184 8.22 -1.64 -26.98
CA ALA A 184 9.55 -1.48 -27.55
C ALA A 184 10.42 -0.50 -26.74
N ASP A 185 9.84 0.60 -26.28
CA ASP A 185 10.57 1.76 -25.75
C ASP A 185 10.14 2.16 -24.33
N SER A 186 9.21 1.44 -23.71
CA SER A 186 8.55 1.89 -22.50
C SER A 186 8.28 0.78 -21.49
N PHE A 187 8.33 1.13 -20.21
CA PHE A 187 7.72 0.34 -19.14
C PHE A 187 6.46 1.04 -18.61
N TYR A 188 5.65 0.27 -17.89
CA TYR A 188 4.44 0.72 -17.23
C TYR A 188 4.53 0.37 -15.75
N VAL A 189 4.52 1.36 -14.87
CA VAL A 189 4.65 1.14 -13.43
C VAL A 189 3.29 1.26 -12.78
N ALA A 190 2.76 0.15 -12.27
CA ALA A 190 1.54 0.13 -11.48
C ALA A 190 1.87 0.45 -10.02
N VAL A 191 1.03 1.25 -9.38
CA VAL A 191 1.25 1.72 -8.01
C VAL A 191 -0.01 1.55 -7.16
N PHE A 192 0.16 1.05 -5.95
CA PHE A 192 -0.88 0.93 -4.94
C PHE A 192 -0.44 1.57 -3.61
N ALA A 193 -1.39 1.95 -2.78
CA ALA A 193 -1.15 2.39 -1.41
C ALA A 193 -2.07 1.67 -0.41
N ALA A 194 -1.60 1.48 0.81
CA ALA A 194 -2.41 0.98 1.92
C ALA A 194 -1.90 1.52 3.26
N THR A 195 -2.78 1.57 4.23
CA THR A 195 -2.44 1.86 5.63
C THR A 195 -1.77 0.63 6.24
N TYR A 196 -0.76 0.85 7.08
CA TYR A 196 0.05 -0.16 7.72
C TYR A 196 0.04 -0.02 9.24
N GLY A 197 0.01 -1.15 9.93
CA GLY A 197 0.11 -1.22 11.38
C GLY A 197 0.29 -2.64 11.90
N TYR A 198 0.15 -2.81 13.20
CA TYR A 198 0.15 -4.12 13.86
C TYR A 198 -1.15 -4.41 14.61
N ASP A 199 -1.50 -5.69 14.64
CA ASP A 199 -2.47 -6.19 15.61
C ASP A 199 -1.84 -6.36 17.00
N ILE A 200 -2.66 -6.76 17.98
CA ILE A 200 -2.23 -7.00 19.37
C ILE A 200 -1.18 -8.11 19.51
N SER A 201 -1.00 -8.95 18.49
CA SER A 201 0.01 -10.02 18.43
C SER A 201 1.25 -9.60 17.63
N PHE A 202 1.41 -8.31 17.34
CA PHE A 202 2.48 -7.75 16.52
C PHE A 202 2.54 -8.31 15.10
N LYS A 203 1.43 -8.79 14.57
CA LYS A 203 1.35 -9.21 13.17
C LYS A 203 1.00 -8.02 12.29
N PRO A 204 1.67 -7.86 11.12
CA PRO A 204 1.28 -6.88 10.12
C PRO A 204 -0.20 -6.95 9.80
N ILE A 205 -0.87 -5.80 9.89
CA ILE A 205 -2.22 -5.60 9.38
C ILE A 205 -2.22 -4.45 8.39
N TYR A 206 -3.17 -4.49 7.46
CA TYR A 206 -3.30 -3.52 6.39
C TYR A 206 -4.76 -3.10 6.25
N SER A 207 -4.97 -1.87 5.78
CA SER A 207 -6.26 -1.50 5.19
C SER A 207 -6.51 -2.28 3.89
N GLU A 208 -7.68 -2.08 3.29
CA GLU A 208 -7.85 -2.37 1.87
C GLU A 208 -6.81 -1.65 0.99
N LEU A 209 -6.51 -2.23 -0.17
CA LEU A 209 -5.59 -1.66 -1.15
C LEU A 209 -6.28 -0.56 -1.97
N VAL A 210 -5.58 0.55 -2.17
CA VAL A 210 -6.00 1.63 -3.07
C VAL A 210 -5.10 1.63 -4.30
N SER A 211 -5.69 1.46 -5.49
CA SER A 211 -4.97 1.65 -6.74
C SER A 211 -4.72 3.14 -6.97
N LEU A 212 -3.44 3.51 -7.11
CA LEU A 212 -3.05 4.85 -7.58
C LEU A 212 -2.95 4.91 -9.11
N GLY A 213 -3.19 3.77 -9.78
CA GLY A 213 -3.13 3.60 -11.22
C GLY A 213 -1.74 3.25 -11.72
N TYR A 214 -1.40 3.68 -12.93
CA TYR A 214 -0.07 3.44 -13.51
C TYR A 214 0.45 4.64 -14.29
N VAL A 215 1.77 4.70 -14.46
CA VAL A 215 2.45 5.68 -15.31
C VAL A 215 3.34 4.97 -16.34
N LYS A 216 3.48 5.57 -17.51
CA LYS A 216 4.41 5.13 -18.55
C LYS A 216 5.77 5.79 -18.30
N ILE A 217 6.83 4.99 -18.24
CA ILE A 217 8.22 5.46 -18.16
C ILE A 217 9.02 4.98 -19.36
N LYS A 218 10.08 5.69 -19.74
CA LYS A 218 10.92 5.32 -20.90
C LYS A 218 11.91 4.23 -20.51
N LYS A 219 12.15 3.27 -21.41
CA LYS A 219 13.27 2.34 -21.26
C LYS A 219 14.57 3.09 -21.51
N ASN A 220 15.54 2.94 -20.61
CA ASN A 220 16.91 3.30 -20.95
C ASN A 220 17.38 2.34 -22.05
N THR A 221 17.80 2.91 -23.17
CA THR A 221 18.34 2.21 -24.34
C THR A 221 19.85 2.08 -24.25
#